data_AF-X1DPU3-F1
#
_entry.id   AF-X1DPU3-F1
#
_cell.length_a   1.000
_cell.length_b   1.000
_cell.length_c   1.000
_cell.angle_alpha   90.00
_cell.angle_beta   90.00
_cell.angle_gamma   90.00
#
_symmetry.space_group_name_H-M   'P 1'
#
loop_
_entity.id
_entity.type
_entity.pdbx_description
1 polymer ?
#
loop_
_entity_poly.entity_id
_entity_poly.type
_entity_poly.pdbx_seq_one_letter_code
_entity_poly.pdbx_strand_id
1 'polypeptide(L)'
;MKLEMLDKMTASSFISKKDDYICNFSEFDLQCRLGISEQISNKDYLEFLSHQTLNWIDIEKDTVSKIFEELEDAYSPYEKYLEDNIRLIKTTGQEESDAAYTRNNIIYIPLSMIQWPYNELKD
;
A
#
# COMPACT_ATOMS: atom_id res chain seq x y z
N MET A 1 -4.01 -16.00 9.17
CA MET A 1 -3.33 -14.82 8.56
C MET A 1 -3.58 -13.58 9.42
N LYS A 2 -2.55 -12.95 9.99
CA LYS A 2 -2.71 -11.76 10.85
C LYS A 2 -2.63 -10.47 10.03
N LEU A 3 -3.75 -9.74 9.97
CA LEU A 3 -3.82 -8.42 9.35
C LEU A 3 -3.31 -7.33 10.30
N GLU A 4 -2.43 -6.46 9.79
CA GLU A 4 -1.97 -5.25 10.47
C GLU A 4 -2.18 -4.02 9.57
N MET A 5 -3.13 -3.15 9.93
CA MET A 5 -3.37 -1.88 9.25
C MET A 5 -2.53 -0.77 9.90
N LEU A 6 -1.56 -0.23 9.18
CA LEU A 6 -0.62 0.76 9.73
C LEU A 6 -1.22 2.17 9.72
N ASP A 7 -0.98 2.92 10.79
CA ASP A 7 -1.26 4.35 10.84
C ASP A 7 -0.32 5.16 9.92
N LYS A 8 -0.68 6.40 9.61
CA LYS A 8 0.08 7.28 8.72
C LYS A 8 1.55 7.43 9.12
N MET A 9 1.84 7.63 10.41
CA MET A 9 3.20 7.90 10.87
C MET A 9 4.09 6.66 10.72
N THR A 10 3.57 5.51 11.14
CA THR A 10 4.27 4.22 10.97
C THR A 10 4.41 3.90 9.48
N ALA A 11 3.34 4.01 8.70
CA ALA A 11 3.32 3.76 7.27
C ALA A 11 4.32 4.63 6.49
N SER A 12 4.43 5.92 6.82
CA SER A 12 5.38 6.86 6.22
C SER A 12 6.82 6.34 6.31
N SER A 13 7.18 5.73 7.45
CA SER A 13 8.52 5.16 7.66
C SER A 13 8.76 3.90 6.82
N PHE A 14 7.71 3.14 6.52
CA PHE A 14 7.79 1.94 5.67
C PHE A 14 7.86 2.27 4.18
N ILE A 15 6.99 3.15 3.68
CA ILE A 15 6.93 3.49 2.24
C ILE A 15 8.20 4.21 1.76
N SER A 16 8.77 5.07 2.62
CA SER A 16 9.99 5.84 2.34
C SER A 16 11.27 5.09 2.72
N LYS A 17 11.18 3.78 2.98
CA LYS A 17 12.37 2.96 3.20
C LYS A 17 13.14 2.81 1.89
N LYS A 18 14.45 3.07 1.93
CA LYS A 18 15.36 2.74 0.84
C LYS A 18 15.54 1.23 0.74
N ASP A 19 15.27 0.65 -0.41
CA ASP A 19 15.52 -0.76 -0.75
C ASP A 19 15.99 -0.89 -2.20
N ASP A 20 16.29 -2.11 -2.62
CA ASP A 20 16.82 -2.40 -3.96
C ASP A 20 15.86 -1.99 -5.07
N TYR A 21 14.54 -2.05 -4.82
CA TYR A 21 13.53 -1.62 -5.79
C TYR A 21 13.70 -0.14 -6.14
N ILE A 22 13.73 0.74 -5.14
CA ILE A 22 13.93 2.18 -5.38
C ILE A 22 15.35 2.48 -5.86
N CYS A 23 16.36 1.77 -5.36
CA CYS A 23 17.75 2.03 -5.74
C CYS A 23 18.02 1.75 -7.22
N ASN A 24 17.21 0.92 -7.86
CA ASN A 24 17.33 0.57 -9.26
C ASN A 24 16.60 1.53 -10.22
N PHE A 25 15.88 2.53 -9.70
CA PHE A 25 15.26 3.54 -10.56
C PHE A 25 16.30 4.47 -11.16
N SER A 26 16.20 4.62 -12.48
CA SER A 26 16.89 5.68 -13.21
C SER A 26 16.21 7.03 -12.94
N GLU A 27 16.90 8.12 -13.28
CA GLU A 27 16.32 9.47 -13.22
C GLU A 27 15.02 9.57 -14.05
N PHE A 28 14.98 8.91 -15.22
CA PHE A 28 13.79 8.86 -16.06
C PHE A 28 12.62 8.16 -15.38
N ASP A 29 12.86 7.05 -14.69
CA ASP A 29 11.80 6.33 -13.94
C ASP A 29 11.18 7.24 -12.86
N LEU A 30 12.02 7.98 -12.13
CA LEU A 30 11.57 8.92 -11.10
C LEU A 30 10.76 10.08 -11.71
N GLN A 31 11.23 10.64 -12.83
CA GLN A 31 10.54 11.69 -13.58
C GLN A 31 9.16 11.25 -14.06
N CYS A 32 9.06 10.06 -14.64
CA CYS A 32 7.78 9.49 -15.08
C CYS A 32 6.81 9.29 -13.91
N ARG A 33 7.28 8.75 -12.78
CA ARG A 33 6.46 8.48 -11.60
C ARG A 33 5.91 9.75 -10.96
N LEU A 34 6.66 10.84 -11.01
CA LEU A 34 6.25 12.12 -10.42
C LEU A 34 5.63 13.09 -11.43
N GLY A 35 5.68 12.78 -12.72
CA GLY A 35 5.18 13.64 -13.78
C GLY A 35 5.97 14.95 -13.92
N ILE A 36 7.29 14.92 -13.66
CA ILE A 36 8.17 16.10 -13.72
C ILE A 36 9.29 15.92 -14.74
N SER A 37 9.93 17.02 -15.14
CA SER A 37 11.04 17.01 -16.11
C SER A 37 12.37 17.46 -15.51
N GLU A 38 12.32 17.97 -14.29
CA GLU A 38 13.44 18.41 -13.50
C GLU A 38 14.30 17.22 -13.05
N GLN A 39 15.56 17.50 -12.76
CA GLN A 39 16.44 16.51 -12.17
C GLN A 39 15.92 16.14 -10.78
N ILE A 40 15.87 14.84 -10.50
CA ILE A 40 15.41 14.34 -9.22
C ILE A 40 16.31 13.24 -8.67
N SER A 41 16.53 13.27 -7.37
CA SER A 41 17.27 12.23 -6.66
C SER A 41 16.34 11.21 -5.99
N ASN A 42 16.90 10.04 -5.67
CA ASN A 42 16.21 9.06 -4.82
C ASN A 42 15.80 9.64 -3.46
N LYS A 43 16.52 10.63 -2.92
CA LYS A 43 16.16 11.26 -1.65
C LYS A 43 14.84 12.03 -1.78
N ASP A 44 14.69 12.80 -2.85
CA ASP A 44 13.49 13.60 -3.11
C ASP A 44 12.28 12.67 -3.35
N TYR A 45 12.49 11.56 -4.05
CA TYR A 45 11.45 10.55 -4.25
C TYR A 45 11.02 9.87 -2.94
N LEU A 46 11.95 9.52 -2.04
CA LEU A 46 11.61 8.97 -0.73
C LEU A 46 10.85 9.97 0.14
N GLU A 47 11.21 11.26 0.07
CA GLU A 47 10.48 12.33 0.74
C GLU A 47 9.05 12.45 0.18
N PHE A 48 8.88 12.44 -1.14
CA PHE A 48 7.57 12.39 -1.79
C PHE A 48 6.74 11.21 -1.26
N LEU A 49 7.28 9.99 -1.30
CA LEU A 49 6.59 8.78 -0.83
C LEU A 49 6.12 8.88 0.62
N SER A 50 6.93 9.48 1.51
CA SER A 50 6.59 9.64 2.94
C SER A 50 5.27 10.42 3.13
N HIS A 51 4.97 11.35 2.23
CA HIS A 51 3.77 12.18 2.27
C HIS A 51 2.54 11.50 1.68
N GLN A 52 2.65 10.31 1.08
CA GLN A 52 1.53 9.64 0.40
C GLN A 52 0.71 8.72 1.31
N THR A 53 1.10 8.56 2.57
CA THR A 53 0.38 7.70 3.50
C THR A 53 -0.77 8.43 4.20
N LEU A 54 -1.84 7.69 4.47
CA LEU A 54 -3.06 8.21 5.11
C LEU A 54 -3.45 7.34 6.31
N ASN A 55 -4.17 7.93 7.27
CA ASN A 55 -4.75 7.18 8.37
C ASN A 55 -6.00 6.43 7.93
N TRP A 56 -6.13 5.18 8.34
CA TRP A 56 -7.37 4.43 8.28
C TRP A 56 -8.42 5.03 9.23
N ILE A 57 -9.66 5.16 8.75
CA ILE A 57 -10.82 5.49 9.60
C ILE A 57 -11.58 4.20 9.96
N ASP A 58 -12.39 4.25 11.01
CA ASP A 58 -12.98 3.04 11.59
C ASP A 58 -13.86 2.25 10.61
N ILE A 59 -14.66 2.94 9.79
CA ILE A 59 -15.50 2.29 8.78
C ILE A 59 -14.69 1.52 7.72
N GLU A 60 -13.51 2.03 7.36
CA GLU A 60 -12.61 1.35 6.41
C GLU A 60 -11.98 0.14 7.07
N LYS A 61 -11.53 0.28 8.34
CA LYS A 61 -10.96 -0.84 9.11
C LYS A 61 -11.95 -1.98 9.25
N ASP A 62 -13.21 -1.67 9.55
CA ASP A 62 -14.27 -2.67 9.66
C ASP A 62 -14.51 -3.38 8.32
N THR A 63 -14.48 -2.63 7.22
CA THR A 63 -14.67 -3.19 5.87
C THR A 63 -13.52 -4.13 5.50
N VAL A 64 -12.28 -3.68 5.66
CA VAL A 64 -11.09 -4.50 5.34
C VAL A 64 -11.01 -5.72 6.25
N SER A 65 -11.32 -5.58 7.54
CA SER A 65 -11.28 -6.71 8.48
C SER A 65 -12.26 -7.80 8.09
N LYS A 66 -13.49 -7.45 7.70
CA LYS A 66 -14.48 -8.41 7.20
C LYS A 66 -14.03 -9.14 5.93
N ILE A 67 -13.39 -8.42 4.99
CA ILE A 67 -12.82 -9.05 3.78
C ILE A 67 -11.75 -10.06 4.17
N PHE A 68 -10.86 -9.71 5.11
CA PHE A 68 -9.80 -10.60 5.56
C PHE A 68 -10.31 -11.83 6.31
N GLU A 69 -11.37 -11.71 7.10
CA GLU A 69 -12.05 -12.84 7.74
C GLU A 69 -12.58 -13.83 6.69
N GLU A 70 -13.23 -13.34 5.63
CA GLU A 70 -13.71 -14.21 4.53
C GLU A 70 -12.57 -14.85 3.74
N LEU A 71 -11.48 -14.13 3.51
CA LEU A 71 -10.28 -14.67 2.87
C LEU A 71 -9.62 -15.75 3.74
N GLU A 72 -9.56 -15.56 5.06
CA GLU A 72 -9.01 -16.56 5.96
C GLU A 72 -9.80 -17.87 5.92
N ASP A 73 -11.13 -17.78 5.95
CA ASP A 73 -12.01 -18.95 5.80
C ASP A 73 -11.82 -19.65 4.44
N ALA A 74 -11.86 -18.87 3.35
CA ALA A 74 -11.76 -19.38 1.99
C ALA A 74 -10.39 -20.03 1.68
N TYR A 75 -9.32 -19.48 2.26
CA TYR A 75 -7.96 -19.96 2.01
C TYR A 75 -7.38 -20.83 3.14
N SER A 76 -8.18 -21.19 4.15
CA SER A 76 -7.78 -22.11 5.22
C SER A 76 -7.13 -23.42 4.74
N PRO A 77 -7.53 -24.06 3.60
CA PRO A 77 -6.86 -25.27 3.12
C PRO A 77 -5.41 -25.01 2.62
N TYR A 78 -5.06 -23.75 2.39
CA TYR A 78 -3.79 -23.30 1.83
C TYR A 78 -2.93 -22.54 2.84
N GLU A 79 -3.30 -22.54 4.13
CA GLU A 79 -2.64 -21.74 5.18
C GLU A 79 -1.11 -21.87 5.18
N LYS A 80 -0.58 -23.07 4.94
CA LYS A 80 0.88 -23.33 4.88
C LYS A 80 1.64 -22.58 3.76
N TYR A 81 0.92 -22.00 2.79
CA TYR A 81 1.48 -21.22 1.69
C TYR A 81 1.27 -19.72 1.85
N LEU A 82 0.52 -19.31 2.88
CA LEU A 82 0.23 -17.91 3.16
C LEU A 82 1.25 -17.35 4.16
N GLU A 83 1.47 -16.04 4.06
CA GLU A 83 2.25 -15.30 5.04
C GLU A 83 1.45 -15.15 6.34
N ASP A 84 2.14 -15.36 7.47
CA ASP A 84 1.51 -15.24 8.80
C ASP A 84 1.09 -13.82 9.11
N ASN A 85 1.80 -12.82 8.56
CA ASN A 85 1.57 -11.41 8.85
C ASN A 85 1.50 -10.61 7.55
N ILE A 86 0.37 -9.95 7.32
CA ILE A 86 0.16 -9.05 6.19
C ILE A 86 -0.04 -7.64 6.71
N ARG A 87 0.76 -6.70 6.19
CA ARG A 87 0.63 -5.27 6.49
C ARG A 87 -0.08 -4.55 5.37
N LEU A 88 -1.02 -3.70 5.74
CA LEU A 88 -1.75 -2.83 4.83
C LEU A 88 -1.44 -1.36 5.12
N ILE A 89 -1.09 -0.63 4.08
CA ILE A 89 -0.90 0.82 4.09
C ILE A 89 -1.92 1.46 3.16
N LYS A 90 -2.68 2.43 3.69
CA LYS A 90 -3.52 3.29 2.88
C LYS A 90 -2.70 4.45 2.31
N THR A 91 -2.84 4.70 1.02
CA THR A 91 -2.13 5.78 0.33
C THR A 91 -3.07 6.74 -0.39
N THR A 92 -2.51 7.87 -0.85
CA THR A 92 -3.20 8.81 -1.74
C THR A 92 -3.34 8.27 -3.16
N GLY A 93 -2.55 7.26 -3.54
CA GLY A 93 -2.50 6.67 -4.88
C GLY A 93 -1.59 7.40 -5.86
N GLN A 94 -1.13 8.61 -5.52
CA GLN A 94 -0.30 9.42 -6.41
C GLN A 94 1.09 8.82 -6.66
N GLU A 95 1.57 7.93 -5.79
CA GLU A 95 2.85 7.23 -5.95
C GLU A 95 2.86 6.15 -7.05
N GLU A 96 1.70 5.61 -7.40
CA GLU A 96 1.56 4.51 -8.37
C GLU A 96 0.30 4.70 -9.26
N SER A 97 -0.06 5.95 -9.56
CA SER A 97 -1.19 6.28 -10.47
C SER A 97 -2.52 5.61 -10.10
N ASP A 98 -2.90 5.70 -8.83
CA ASP A 98 -4.11 5.09 -8.24
C ASP A 98 -4.16 3.56 -8.35
N ALA A 99 -3.04 2.88 -8.58
CA ALA A 99 -2.95 1.42 -8.54
C ALA A 99 -2.56 0.92 -7.14
N ALA A 100 -3.20 -0.18 -6.72
CA ALA A 100 -2.70 -0.97 -5.59
C ALA A 100 -1.45 -1.75 -6.02
N TYR A 101 -0.50 -1.91 -5.10
CA TYR A 101 0.73 -2.65 -5.35
C TYR A 101 1.28 -3.33 -4.10
N THR A 102 2.22 -4.25 -4.31
CA THR A 102 2.95 -4.96 -3.25
C THR A 102 4.42 -4.62 -3.31
N ARG A 103 5.03 -4.30 -2.16
CA ARG A 103 6.49 -4.11 -2.05
C ARG A 103 6.95 -4.64 -0.71
N ASN A 104 7.88 -5.61 -0.75
CA ASN A 104 8.18 -6.47 0.41
C ASN A 104 6.89 -7.17 0.91
N ASN A 105 6.73 -7.34 2.23
CA ASN A 105 5.53 -7.98 2.81
C ASN A 105 4.44 -6.94 3.16
N ILE A 106 4.23 -5.95 2.28
CA ILE A 106 3.29 -4.85 2.49
C ILE A 106 2.44 -4.66 1.24
N ILE A 107 1.13 -4.55 1.45
CA ILE A 107 0.15 -4.20 0.44
C ILE A 107 -0.18 -2.72 0.59
N TYR A 108 -0.03 -1.96 -0.48
CA TYR A 108 -0.34 -0.54 -0.56
C TYR A 108 -1.64 -0.37 -1.33
N ILE A 109 -2.62 0.29 -0.71
CA ILE A 109 -3.97 0.42 -1.25
C ILE A 109 -4.31 1.90 -1.36
N PRO A 110 -4.61 2.41 -2.56
CA PRO A 110 -4.98 3.81 -2.75
C PRO A 110 -6.37 4.07 -2.21
N LEU A 111 -6.61 5.30 -1.75
CA LEU A 111 -7.91 5.76 -1.23
C LEU A 111 -9.06 5.47 -2.21
N SER A 112 -8.80 5.59 -3.51
CA SER A 112 -9.77 5.34 -4.58
C SER A 112 -10.35 3.92 -4.58
N MET A 113 -9.66 2.95 -3.97
CA MET A 113 -10.05 1.53 -3.87
C MET A 113 -10.65 1.15 -2.52
N ILE A 114 -10.62 2.04 -1.52
CA ILE A 114 -11.13 1.77 -0.15
C ILE A 114 -12.52 2.39 0.08
N GLN A 115 -12.93 3.30 -0.80
CA GLN A 115 -14.19 4.04 -0.69
C GLN A 115 -15.44 3.23 -1.07
N TRP A 116 -15.30 2.00 -1.58
CA TRP A 116 -16.44 1.21 -2.02
C TRP A 116 -17.13 0.51 -0.83
N PRO A 117 -18.46 0.56 -0.73
CA PRO A 117 -19.20 -0.21 0.26
C PRO A 117 -18.90 -1.71 0.12
N TYR A 118 -18.76 -2.39 1.25
CA TYR A 118 -18.47 -3.83 1.30
C TYR A 118 -19.39 -4.68 0.42
N ASN A 119 -20.68 -4.35 0.34
CA ASN A 119 -21.64 -5.10 -0.47
C ASN A 119 -21.42 -4.93 -1.97
N GLU A 120 -20.81 -3.83 -2.42
CA GLU A 120 -20.50 -3.57 -3.83
C GLU A 120 -19.22 -4.30 -4.28
N LEU A 121 -18.44 -4.86 -3.34
CA LEU A 121 -17.23 -5.64 -3.63
C LEU A 121 -17.51 -7.13 -3.90
N LYS A 122 -18.76 -7.59 -3.74
CA LYS A 122 -19.14 -9.00 -3.85
C LYS A 122 -19.70 -9.41 -5.22
N ASP A 123 -19.90 -8.46 -6.13
CA ASP A 123 -20.39 -8.67 -7.50
C ASP A 123 -19.24 -8.63 -8.53
#